data_AF-A0AAW2NTM3-F1
#
_entry.id   AF-A0AAW2NTM3-F1
#
_cell.length_a   1.000
_cell.length_b   1.000
_cell.length_c   1.000
_cell.angle_alpha   90.00
_cell.angle_beta   90.00
_cell.angle_gamma   90.00
#
_symmetry.space_group_name_H-M   'P 1'
#
loop_
_entity.id
_entity.type
_entity.pdbx_description
1 polymer ?
#
loop_
_entity_poly.entity_id
_entity_poly.type
_entity_poly.pdbx_seq_one_letter_code
_entity_poly.pdbx_strand_id
1 'polypeptide(L)' 'MAAAKTASVLGSLAFAYVCDTSISDQKLFGGTTPRTVSTKEWWQETDKKFQAWPRTAGPPVVMNPLMRQNFIVKTSLD' A
#
# COMPACT_ATOMS: atom_id res chain seq x y z
N MET A 1 27.74 -11.12 29.76
CA MET A 1 26.31 -11.10 30.14
C MET A 1 25.41 -10.37 29.13
N ALA A 2 25.84 -9.29 28.46
CA ALA A 2 25.02 -8.58 27.46
C ALA A 2 24.99 -9.22 26.05
N ALA A 3 26.13 -9.73 25.57
CA ALA A 3 26.23 -10.29 24.20
C ALA A 3 25.30 -11.47 23.92
N ALA A 4 25.15 -12.40 24.88
CA ALA A 4 24.22 -13.53 24.76
C ALA A 4 22.75 -13.07 24.68
N LYS A 5 22.40 -11.99 25.38
CA LYS A 5 21.05 -11.40 25.32
C LYS A 5 20.81 -10.73 23.97
N THR A 6 21.76 -9.97 23.46
CA THR A 6 21.67 -9.38 22.11
C THR A 6 21.56 -10.45 21.02
N ALA A 7 22.33 -11.54 21.12
CA ALA A 7 22.23 -12.67 20.21
C ALA A 7 20.85 -13.35 20.27
N SER A 8 20.28 -13.51 21.46
CA SER A 8 18.93 -14.08 21.61
C SER A 8 17.84 -13.22 20.97
N VAL A 9 17.97 -11.89 21.02
CA VAL A 9 17.04 -10.96 20.36
C VAL A 9 17.17 -11.06 18.84
N LEU A 10 18.40 -11.09 18.31
CA LEU A 10 18.59 -11.27 16.86
C LEU A 10 18.07 -12.63 16.38
N GLY A 11 18.26 -13.68 17.17
CA GLY A 11 17.75 -15.01 16.88
C GLY A 11 16.22 -15.06 16.83
N SER A 12 15.53 -14.38 17.75
CA SER A 12 14.06 -14.35 17.74
C SER A 12 13.49 -13.56 16.56
N LEU A 13 14.15 -12.46 16.14
CA LEU A 13 13.74 -11.71 14.95
C LEU A 13 13.90 -12.55 13.67
N ALA A 14 15.02 -13.27 13.53
CA ALA A 14 15.24 -14.15 12.40
C ALA A 14 14.21 -15.30 12.35
N PHE A 15 13.93 -15.91 13.50
CA PHE A 15 12.89 -16.94 13.62
C PHE A 15 11.50 -16.39 13.25
N ALA A 16 11.13 -15.22 13.78
CA ALA A 16 9.85 -14.58 13.49
C ALA A 16 9.68 -14.27 11.99
N TYR A 17 10.74 -13.78 11.33
CA TYR A 17 10.72 -13.51 9.89
C TYR A 17 10.50 -14.78 9.05
N VAL A 18 11.17 -15.88 9.40
CA VAL A 18 10.98 -17.17 8.72
C VAL A 18 9.56 -17.68 8.93
N CYS A 19 9.04 -17.61 10.16
CA CYS A 19 7.66 -18.00 10.43
C CYS A 19 6.66 -17.16 9.65
N ASP A 20 6.82 -15.83 9.63
CA ASP A 20 5.91 -14.94 8.91
C ASP A 20 5.93 -15.19 7.39
N THR A 21 7.10 -15.30 6.76
CA THR A 21 7.19 -15.56 5.32
C THR A 21 6.62 -16.93 4.93
N SER A 22 6.88 -17.98 5.70
CA SER A 22 6.31 -19.31 5.45
C SER A 22 4.79 -19.33 5.64
N ILE A 23 4.26 -18.65 6.66
CA ILE A 23 2.83 -18.69 6.97
C ILE A 23 2.05 -17.73 6.06
N SER A 24 2.50 -16.48 5.93
CA SER A 24 1.78 -15.38 5.28
C SER A 24 2.01 -15.34 3.76
N ASP A 25 3.27 -15.38 3.31
CA ASP A 25 3.60 -15.20 1.89
C ASP A 25 3.42 -16.51 1.10
N GLN A 26 3.99 -17.59 1.63
CA GLN A 26 3.88 -18.94 1.05
C GLN A 26 2.53 -19.60 1.35
N LYS A 27 1.76 -19.04 2.28
CA LYS A 27 0.41 -19.50 2.63
C LYS A 27 0.40 -20.97 3.07
N LEU A 28 1.27 -21.32 4.02
CA LEU A 28 1.40 -22.68 4.54
C LEU A 28 0.05 -23.30 4.97
N PHE A 29 -0.86 -22.49 5.50
CA PHE A 29 -2.20 -22.91 5.92
C PHE A 29 -3.30 -22.65 4.87
N GLY A 30 -2.91 -22.35 3.63
CA GLY A 30 -3.81 -22.00 2.55
C GLY A 30 -4.26 -20.53 2.56
N GLY A 31 -5.12 -20.18 1.60
CA GLY A 31 -5.60 -18.83 1.36
C GLY A 31 -5.17 -18.26 0.00
N THR A 32 -5.70 -17.09 -0.34
CA THR A 32 -5.41 -16.42 -1.62
C THR A 32 -5.07 -14.96 -1.39
N THR A 33 -4.14 -14.42 -2.17
CA THR A 33 -3.85 -12.98 -2.16
C THR A 33 -4.91 -12.26 -3.01
N PRO A 34 -5.51 -11.15 -2.53
CA PRO A 34 -6.48 -10.41 -3.31
C PRO A 34 -5.84 -9.82 -4.58
N ARG A 35 -6.57 -9.86 -5.70
CA ARG A 35 -6.08 -9.38 -7.01
C ARG A 35 -5.65 -7.92 -6.98
N THR A 36 -6.32 -7.13 -6.15
CA THR A 36 -6.06 -5.70 -5.96
C THR A 36 -4.67 -5.40 -5.39
N VAL A 37 -4.01 -6.39 -4.77
CA VAL A 37 -2.66 -6.27 -4.22
C VAL A 37 -1.67 -7.12 -5.01
N SER A 38 -2.10 -8.27 -5.57
CA SER A 38 -1.20 -9.15 -6.33
C SER A 38 -0.79 -8.59 -7.70
N THR A 39 -1.56 -7.65 -8.26
CA THR A 39 -1.28 -7.03 -9.55
C THR A 39 -0.89 -5.57 -9.39
N LYS A 40 0.11 -5.12 -10.16
CA LYS A 40 0.49 -3.69 -10.21
C LYS A 40 -0.57 -2.84 -10.93
N GLU A 41 -1.36 -3.45 -11.80
CA GLU A 41 -2.43 -2.79 -12.57
C GLU A 41 -3.42 -2.07 -11.66
N TRP A 42 -3.85 -2.71 -10.57
CA TRP A 42 -4.82 -2.12 -9.67
C TRP A 42 -4.30 -0.84 -8.99
N TRP A 43 -3.04 -0.83 -8.58
CA TRP A 43 -2.40 0.35 -8.01
C TRP A 43 -2.29 1.49 -9.03
N GLN A 44 -1.95 1.18 -10.28
CA GLN A 44 -1.87 2.17 -11.36
C GLN A 44 -3.23 2.76 -11.69
N GLU A 45 -4.27 1.93 -11.81
CA GLU A 45 -5.64 2.40 -12.06
C GLU A 45 -6.19 3.21 -10.89
N THR A 46 -5.90 2.78 -9.65
CA THR A 46 -6.29 3.52 -8.45
C THR A 46 -5.64 4.91 -8.44
N ASP A 47 -4.34 5.00 -8.77
CA ASP A 47 -3.62 6.27 -8.81
C ASP A 47 -4.17 7.23 -9.89
N LYS A 48 -4.52 6.71 -11.07
CA LYS A 48 -5.22 7.45 -12.12
C LYS A 48 -6.58 7.95 -11.65
N LYS A 49 -7.38 7.09 -10.99
CA LYS A 49 -8.70 7.46 -10.47
C LYS A 49 -8.62 8.50 -9.37
N PHE A 50 -7.56 8.55 -8.58
CA PHE A 50 -7.39 9.63 -7.61
C PHE A 50 -7.20 11.01 -8.25
N GLN A 51 -6.81 11.08 -9.53
CA GLN A 51 -6.79 12.34 -10.28
C GLN A 51 -8.18 12.74 -10.80
N ALA A 52 -9.09 11.79 -11.01
CA ALA A 52 -10.43 12.05 -11.52
C ALA A 52 -11.42 11.01 -10.98
N TRP A 53 -11.80 11.18 -9.72
CA TRP A 53 -12.63 10.21 -9.02
C TRP A 53 -14.08 10.32 -9.48
N PRO A 54 -14.71 9.21 -9.89
CA PRO A 54 -16.07 9.24 -10.40
C PRO A 54 -17.05 9.63 -9.29
N ARG A 55 -18.06 10.42 -9.64
CA ARG A 55 -19.17 10.81 -8.76
C ARG A 55 -20.49 10.44 -9.42
N THR A 56 -21.49 10.10 -8.61
CA THR A 56 -22.81 9.71 -9.09
C THR A 56 -23.56 10.85 -9.77
N ALA A 57 -23.39 12.09 -9.28
CA ALA A 57 -23.94 13.28 -9.90
C ALA A 57 -22.85 14.38 -9.95
N GLY A 58 -22.53 14.82 -11.16
CA GLY A 58 -21.55 15.88 -11.44
C GLY A 58 -20.23 15.38 -12.04
N PRO A 59 -19.32 16.31 -12.41
CA PRO A 59 -18.03 15.96 -13.00
C PRO A 59 -17.12 15.25 -11.99
N PRO A 60 -16.16 14.42 -12.46
CA PRO A 60 -15.17 13.78 -11.61
C PRO A 60 -14.37 14.79 -10.77
N VAL A 61 -13.96 14.37 -9.56
CA VAL A 61 -13.25 15.23 -8.61
C VAL A 61 -11.91 14.63 -8.22
N VAL A 62 -10.91 15.47 -8.00
CA VAL A 62 -9.58 15.07 -7.53
C VAL A 62 -9.66 14.60 -6.07
N MET A 63 -9.02 13.49 -5.74
CA MET A 63 -8.95 12.99 -4.36
C MET A 63 -7.68 13.46 -3.66
N ASN A 64 -7.85 13.85 -2.38
CA ASN A 64 -6.79 14.28 -1.48
C ASN A 64 -5.92 15.46 -2.03
N PRO A 65 -6.55 16.59 -2.41
CA PRO A 65 -5.91 17.70 -3.11
C PRO A 65 -4.72 18.34 -2.38
N LEU A 66 -4.74 18.40 -1.04
CA LEU A 66 -3.68 19.04 -0.26
C LEU A 66 -2.44 18.15 -0.13
N MET A 67 -2.61 16.89 0.28
CA MET A 67 -1.46 16.01 0.49
C MET A 67 -0.87 15.50 -0.83
N ARG A 68 -1.69 15.34 -1.87
CA ARG A 68 -1.23 14.91 -3.21
C ARG A 68 -0.94 16.07 -4.15
N GLN A 69 -1.21 17.31 -3.73
CA GLN A 69 -0.98 18.53 -4.51
C GLN A 69 -1.54 18.46 -5.93
N ASN A 70 -2.69 17.81 -6.10
CA ASN A 70 -3.30 17.51 -7.39
C ASN A 70 -4.60 18.29 -7.65
N PHE A 71 -4.66 19.54 -7.18
CA PHE A 71 -5.82 20.41 -7.36
C PHE A 71 -5.81 21.13 -8.72
N ILE A 72 -7.00 21.43 -9.22
CA ILE A 72 -7.19 22.14 -10.49
C ILE A 72 -6.94 23.64 -10.25
N VAL A 73 -5.93 24.21 -10.91
CA VAL A 73 -5.68 25.65 -10.89
C VAL A 73 -6.54 26.32 -11.96
N LYS A 74 -7.32 27.32 -11.56
CA LYS A 74 -8.06 28.16 -12.52
C LYS A 74 -7.07 29.15 -13.14
N THR A 75 -6.99 29.20 -14.46
CA THR A 75 -6.26 30.27 -15.15
C THR A 75 -7.07 31.55 -15.01
N SER A 76 -6.52 32.56 -14.33
CA SER A 76 -7.02 33.93 -14.42
C SER A 76 -6.87 34.39 -15.86
N LEU A 77 -7.95 34.91 -16.46
CA LEU A 77 -7.85 35.67 -17.70
C LEU A 77 -7.17 36.99 -17.34
N ASP A 78 -5.93 37.19 -17.79
CA ASP A 78 -5.38 38.53 -17.99
C ASP A 78 -6.01 39.16 -19.25
#